data_AF-A0A7X7JAW0-F1
#
_entry.id   AF-A0A7X7JAW0-F1
#
_cell.length_a   1.000
_cell.length_b   1.000
_cell.length_c   1.000
_cell.angle_alpha   90.00
_cell.angle_beta   90.00
_cell.angle_gamma   90.00
#
_symmetry.space_group_name_H-M   'P 1'
#
loop_
_entity.id
_entity.type
_entity.pdbx_description
1 polymer ?
#
loop_
_entity_poly.entity_id
_entity_poly.type
_entity_poly.pdbx_seq_one_letter_code
_entity_poly.pdbx_strand_id
1 'polypeptide(L)'
;MSVDALPRRDDATEEIRITRRELRAAGATVAPPAREADAAAPLEGWSRRTRLTLLAIGAATLLVGALLVARTTTAQALRTEGREAEAAVAAALETARAATADAAEAARAAATTAGHAGAVVDAIAPRAGDLSAESVAAVVAAAEQLEALVAEGVPAEPATALADLPERYVAAGDGLDDLRARVAAEVDRLERTAAEATRREGELAAAVAATSSAVGAAAQAAGPASEALLAATPEAGDDVRAQLAAAAAALAALGEEPTIDVTTSQAFTAYLNAADAARRAHADAVAAREAAERLAAEEAAARAAEEAAREAERDRRPRGWPWGDGPRRRP
;
A
#
# COMPACT_ATOMS: atom_id res chain seq x y z
N MET A 1 -12.95 26.95 41.94
CA MET A 1 -11.85 26.12 41.42
C MET A 1 -11.13 26.96 40.38
N SER A 2 -10.47 28.04 40.80
CA SER A 2 -9.12 28.13 41.38
C SER A 2 -8.05 27.80 40.35
N VAL A 3 -7.58 28.89 39.74
CA VAL A 3 -6.47 28.98 38.79
C VAL A 3 -5.19 29.11 39.62
N ASP A 4 -4.40 28.05 39.72
CA ASP A 4 -3.02 28.09 40.24
C ASP A 4 -2.08 28.23 39.04
N ALA A 5 -1.59 29.43 38.74
CA ALA A 5 -0.43 30.10 39.34
C ALA A 5 0.90 29.65 38.70
N LEU A 6 1.23 30.30 37.58
CA LEU A 6 2.57 30.38 37.00
C LEU A 6 3.58 30.90 38.04
N PRO A 7 4.79 30.34 38.15
CA PRO A 7 5.81 30.89 39.03
C PRO A 7 6.27 32.26 38.50
N ARG A 8 6.18 33.26 39.39
CA ARG A 8 6.57 34.65 39.15
C ARG A 8 8.09 34.76 38.98
N ARG A 9 8.47 35.73 38.15
CA ARG A 9 9.82 36.12 37.71
C ARG A 9 10.75 36.64 38.82
N ASP A 10 10.44 36.40 40.09
CA ASP A 10 11.16 36.92 41.25
C ASP A 10 12.09 35.89 41.93
N ASP A 11 11.84 34.58 41.79
CA ASP A 11 12.68 33.53 42.41
C ASP A 11 14.09 33.44 41.80
N ALA A 12 14.21 33.72 40.49
CA ALA A 12 15.50 33.73 39.81
C ALA A 12 16.43 34.86 40.31
N THR A 13 15.90 35.87 40.99
CA THR A 13 16.70 37.01 41.47
C THR A 13 17.24 36.77 42.89
N GLU A 14 16.65 35.84 43.64
CA GLU A 14 17.04 35.53 45.02
C GLU A 14 18.13 34.44 45.07
N GLU A 15 18.06 33.44 44.19
CA GLU A 15 19.08 32.40 44.05
C GLU A 15 20.43 32.95 43.55
N ILE A 16 20.38 33.98 42.69
CA ILE A 16 21.56 34.74 42.23
C ILE A 16 22.14 35.63 43.35
N ARG A 17 21.34 36.03 44.36
CA ARG A 17 21.83 36.80 45.51
C ARG A 17 22.46 35.93 46.60
N ILE A 18 21.97 34.70 46.80
CA ILE A 18 22.54 33.76 47.78
C ILE A 18 23.95 33.31 47.32
N THR A 19 24.10 32.95 46.05
CA THR A 19 25.40 32.56 45.47
C THR A 19 26.43 33.70 45.48
N ARG A 20 26.01 34.96 45.32
CA ARG A 20 26.92 36.12 45.39
C ARG A 20 27.34 36.49 46.82
N ARG A 21 26.57 36.09 47.84
CA ARG A 21 26.90 36.31 49.26
C ARG A 21 27.80 35.20 49.80
N GLU A 22 27.62 33.96 49.36
CA GLU A 22 28.52 32.84 49.67
C GLU A 22 29.89 32.99 48.98
N LEU A 23 29.93 33.51 47.74
CA LEU A 23 31.20 33.82 47.06
C LEU A 23 31.98 34.98 47.72
N ARG A 24 31.34 35.86 48.50
CA ARG A 24 32.04 36.88 49.31
C ARG A 24 32.45 36.39 50.69
N ALA A 25 31.75 35.42 51.27
CA ALA A 25 32.16 34.79 52.52
C ALA A 25 33.35 33.84 52.31
N ALA A 26 33.42 33.14 51.18
CA ALA A 26 34.58 32.33 50.78
C ALA A 26 35.77 33.18 50.24
N GLY A 27 35.53 34.45 49.88
CA GLY A 27 36.53 35.39 49.40
C GLY A 27 37.20 36.25 50.49
N ALA A 28 36.87 36.04 51.77
CA ALA A 28 37.39 36.83 52.87
C ALA A 28 37.95 35.95 53.99
N THR A 29 39.11 35.33 53.74
CA THR A 29 40.20 35.04 54.72
C THR A 29 41.28 34.20 54.05
N VAL A 30 41.97 34.77 53.06
CA VAL A 30 43.35 34.36 52.80
C VAL A 30 44.15 35.65 52.83
N ALA A 31 44.95 35.78 53.89
CA ALA A 31 45.88 36.87 54.08
C ALA A 31 46.75 37.06 52.83
N PRO A 32 47.16 38.31 52.51
CA PRO A 32 48.12 38.53 51.43
C PRO A 32 49.36 37.69 51.73
N PRO A 33 49.93 36.95 50.75
CA PRO A 33 51.26 36.41 50.98
C PRO A 33 52.16 37.61 51.30
N ALA A 34 52.87 37.48 52.41
CA ALA A 34 53.88 38.43 52.82
C ALA A 34 54.75 38.80 51.62
N ARG A 35 55.09 40.09 51.56
CA ARG A 35 56.24 40.71 50.89
C ARG A 35 57.12 39.76 50.10
N GLU A 36 57.50 40.19 48.90
CA GLU A 36 58.80 39.93 48.30
C GLU A 36 59.84 39.60 49.38
N ALA A 37 60.01 38.31 49.60
CA ALA A 37 61.01 37.71 50.46
C ALA A 37 61.61 36.65 49.56
N ASP A 38 62.73 37.02 48.94
CA ASP A 38 63.80 36.15 48.50
C ASP A 38 63.43 34.65 48.42
N ALA A 39 62.67 34.28 47.40
CA ALA A 39 62.62 32.90 46.91
C ALA A 39 63.59 32.72 45.72
N ALA A 40 64.44 33.70 45.45
CA ALA A 40 65.78 33.43 44.96
C ALA A 40 66.63 32.97 46.15
N ALA A 41 66.29 31.81 46.74
CA ALA A 41 67.26 31.09 47.54
C ALA A 41 68.47 30.88 46.61
N PRO A 42 69.64 31.45 46.91
CA PRO A 42 70.74 31.37 45.98
C PRO A 42 71.07 29.89 45.89
N LEU A 43 70.86 29.31 44.71
CA LEU A 43 71.36 27.98 44.38
C LEU A 43 72.91 27.94 44.47
N GLU A 44 73.58 28.97 44.98
CA GLU A 44 75.03 29.22 45.08
C GLU A 44 75.81 28.16 45.87
N GLY A 45 75.15 27.30 46.64
CA GLY A 45 75.79 26.12 47.25
C GLY A 45 75.62 24.81 46.48
N TRP A 46 74.78 24.77 45.45
CA TRP A 46 74.38 23.51 44.81
C TRP A 46 75.28 23.22 43.62
N SER A 47 75.77 21.98 43.53
CA SER A 47 76.61 21.55 42.42
C SER A 47 75.90 21.85 41.09
N ARG A 48 76.68 22.25 40.07
CA ARG A 48 76.17 22.54 38.73
C ARG A 48 75.29 21.41 38.17
N ARG A 49 75.57 20.16 38.59
CA ARG A 49 74.77 18.98 38.29
C ARG A 49 73.37 19.07 38.90
N THR A 50 73.24 19.37 40.18
CA THR A 50 71.94 19.43 40.89
C THR A 50 71.00 20.49 40.33
N ARG A 51 71.52 21.65 39.92
CA ARG A 51 70.72 22.71 39.27
C ARG A 51 70.21 22.28 37.89
N LEU A 52 71.05 21.61 37.10
CA LEU A 52 70.66 21.07 35.80
C LEU A 52 69.62 19.96 35.96
N THR A 53 69.72 19.12 36.99
CA THR A 53 68.73 18.06 37.25
C THR A 53 67.35 18.64 37.60
N LEU A 54 67.28 19.68 38.44
CA LEU A 54 66.00 20.32 38.77
C LEU A 54 65.36 21.05 37.59
N LEU A 55 66.16 21.73 36.75
CA LEU A 55 65.66 22.32 35.51
C LEU A 55 65.17 21.26 34.52
N ALA A 56 65.88 20.14 34.40
CA ALA A 56 65.47 19.02 33.56
C ALA A 56 64.17 18.38 34.06
N ILE A 57 64.01 18.22 35.38
CA ILE A 57 62.76 17.73 35.97
C ILE A 57 61.63 18.71 35.70
N GLY A 58 61.79 20.01 35.98
CA GLY A 58 60.76 21.02 35.73
C GLY A 58 60.34 21.09 34.24
N ALA A 59 61.30 21.01 33.33
CA ALA A 59 61.03 20.93 31.89
C ALA A 59 60.29 19.63 31.51
N ALA A 60 60.66 18.50 32.10
CA ALA A 60 59.97 17.23 31.89
C ALA A 60 58.52 17.28 32.42
N THR A 61 58.27 17.88 33.60
CA THR A 61 56.92 18.00 34.15
C THR A 61 56.04 18.91 33.30
N LEU A 62 56.59 20.02 32.77
CA LEU A 62 55.87 20.91 31.85
C LEU A 62 55.57 20.22 30.52
N LEU A 63 56.52 19.45 29.97
CA LEU A 63 56.30 18.64 28.78
C LEU A 63 55.21 17.60 28.98
N VAL A 64 55.24 16.87 30.11
CA VAL A 64 54.20 15.90 30.46
C VAL A 64 52.85 16.60 30.63
N GLY A 65 52.80 17.75 31.30
CA GLY A 65 51.57 18.54 31.46
C GLY A 65 51.00 19.03 30.13
N ALA A 66 51.84 19.56 29.24
CA ALA A 66 51.42 19.98 27.90
C ALA A 66 50.94 18.80 27.05
N LEU A 67 51.62 17.65 27.12
CA LEU A 67 51.22 16.42 26.43
C LEU A 67 49.88 15.89 26.97
N LEU A 68 49.63 16.01 28.27
CA LEU A 68 48.37 15.61 28.89
C LEU A 68 47.22 16.51 28.43
N VAL A 69 47.41 17.84 28.42
CA VAL A 69 46.42 18.81 27.94
C VAL A 69 46.13 18.61 26.45
N ALA A 70 47.15 18.37 25.62
CA ALA A 70 46.96 18.05 24.21
C ALA A 70 46.17 16.74 24.03
N ARG A 71 46.46 15.70 24.81
CA ARG A 71 45.70 14.45 24.76
C ARG A 71 44.25 14.62 25.21
N THR A 72 43.97 15.40 26.24
CA THR A 72 42.59 15.60 26.72
C THR A 72 41.76 16.41 25.73
N THR A 73 42.33 17.45 25.11
CA THR A 73 41.63 18.24 24.09
C THR A 73 41.37 17.41 22.82
N THR A 74 42.34 16.61 22.37
CA THR A 74 42.13 15.67 21.25
C THR A 74 41.04 14.65 21.58
N ALA A 75 41.07 14.05 22.77
CA ALA A 75 40.04 13.10 23.19
C ALA A 75 38.64 13.74 23.31
N GLN A 76 38.54 15.00 23.73
CA GLN A 76 37.25 15.72 23.75
C GLN A 76 36.73 16.02 22.34
N ALA A 77 37.59 16.42 21.42
CA ALA A 77 37.22 16.63 20.02
C ALA A 77 36.71 15.33 19.37
N LEU A 78 37.43 14.21 19.57
CA LEU A 78 37.03 12.90 19.05
C LEU A 78 35.71 12.40 19.65
N ARG A 79 35.43 12.66 20.93
CA ARG A 79 34.11 12.35 21.51
C ARG A 79 33.00 13.18 20.90
N THR A 80 33.27 14.45 20.58
CA THR A 80 32.27 15.30 19.91
C THR A 80 31.98 14.79 18.51
N GLU A 81 33.03 14.48 17.75
CA GLU A 81 32.89 13.89 16.42
C GLU A 81 32.15 12.53 16.47
N GLY A 82 32.50 11.66 17.42
CA GLY A 82 31.80 10.40 17.61
C GLY A 82 30.33 10.57 18.03
N ARG A 83 29.98 11.63 18.77
CA ARG A 83 28.57 11.98 19.07
C ARG A 83 27.83 12.47 17.83
N GLU A 84 28.47 13.25 16.96
CA GLU A 84 27.89 13.69 15.69
C GLU A 84 27.67 12.50 14.75
N ALA A 85 28.65 11.59 14.66
CA ALA A 85 28.55 10.34 13.93
C ALA A 85 27.41 9.45 14.44
N GLU A 86 27.28 9.31 15.76
CA GLU A 86 26.18 8.57 16.39
C GLU A 86 24.83 9.18 16.07
N ALA A 87 24.70 10.50 16.19
CA ALA A 87 23.47 11.20 15.83
C ALA A 87 23.11 11.03 14.35
N ALA A 88 24.09 11.07 13.45
CA ALA A 88 23.88 10.85 12.01
C ALA A 88 23.39 9.42 11.71
N VAL A 89 24.04 8.41 12.30
CA VAL A 89 23.62 7.00 12.15
C VAL A 89 22.23 6.77 12.74
N ALA A 90 21.93 7.33 13.91
CA ALA A 90 20.62 7.21 14.55
C ALA A 90 19.52 7.85 13.68
N ALA A 91 19.74 9.06 13.17
CA ALA A 91 18.77 9.74 12.30
C ALA A 91 18.51 8.98 10.99
N ALA A 92 19.58 8.48 10.35
CA ALA A 92 19.46 7.67 9.14
C ALA A 92 18.73 6.34 9.42
N LEU A 93 18.99 5.72 10.57
CA LEU A 93 18.31 4.49 10.98
C LEU A 93 16.82 4.71 11.25
N GLU A 94 16.44 5.78 11.94
CA GLU A 94 15.05 6.13 12.18
C GLU A 94 14.30 6.39 10.88
N THR A 95 14.91 7.13 9.95
CA THR A 95 14.33 7.41 8.63
C THR A 95 14.16 6.13 7.82
N ALA A 96 15.18 5.26 7.81
CA ALA A 96 15.11 3.98 7.10
C ALA A 96 14.04 3.05 7.70
N ARG A 97 13.91 3.00 9.03
CA ARG A 97 12.87 2.21 9.70
C ARG A 97 11.47 2.71 9.38
N ALA A 98 11.24 4.03 9.43
CA ALA A 98 9.97 4.64 9.07
C ALA A 98 9.60 4.28 7.64
N ALA A 99 10.49 4.53 6.68
CA ALA A 99 10.25 4.21 5.26
C ALA A 99 9.99 2.71 5.03
N THR A 100 10.71 1.80 5.71
CA THR A 100 10.43 0.35 5.60
C THR A 100 9.09 -0.05 6.22
N ALA A 101 8.64 0.63 7.28
CA ALA A 101 7.34 0.37 7.89
C ALA A 101 6.20 0.82 6.95
N ASP A 102 6.31 2.02 6.38
CA ASP A 102 5.36 2.56 5.41
C ASP A 102 5.26 1.65 4.17
N ALA A 103 6.42 1.25 3.62
CA ALA A 103 6.45 0.30 2.51
C ALA A 103 5.84 -1.06 2.86
N ALA A 104 6.07 -1.59 4.08
CA ALA A 104 5.48 -2.84 4.52
C ALA A 104 3.96 -2.75 4.71
N GLU A 105 3.45 -1.61 5.18
CA GLU A 105 2.01 -1.34 5.23
C GLU A 105 1.40 -1.28 3.82
N ALA A 106 2.03 -0.53 2.92
CA ALA A 106 1.63 -0.46 1.51
C ALA A 106 1.63 -1.85 0.85
N ALA A 107 2.63 -2.69 1.12
CA ALA A 107 2.70 -4.05 0.60
C ALA A 107 1.56 -4.94 1.12
N ARG A 108 1.16 -4.82 2.39
CA ARG A 108 0.02 -5.56 2.95
C ARG A 108 -1.31 -5.10 2.34
N ALA A 109 -1.48 -3.79 2.15
CA ALA A 109 -2.65 -3.23 1.48
C ALA A 109 -2.73 -3.71 0.02
N ALA A 110 -1.62 -3.60 -0.71
CA ALA A 110 -1.47 -4.08 -2.08
C ALA A 110 -1.72 -5.58 -2.22
N ALA A 111 -1.25 -6.41 -1.28
CA ALA A 111 -1.52 -7.84 -1.27
C ALA A 111 -3.02 -8.15 -1.11
N THR A 112 -3.72 -7.39 -0.26
CA THR A 112 -5.18 -7.52 -0.10
C THR A 112 -5.89 -7.14 -1.40
N THR A 113 -5.49 -6.03 -2.01
CA THR A 113 -5.99 -5.59 -3.32
C THR A 113 -5.72 -6.63 -4.41
N ALA A 114 -4.53 -7.23 -4.46
CA ALA A 114 -4.17 -8.26 -5.42
C ALA A 114 -5.07 -9.49 -5.28
N GLY A 115 -5.38 -9.93 -4.06
CA GLY A 115 -6.31 -11.03 -3.83
C GLY A 115 -7.72 -10.74 -4.34
N HIS A 116 -8.22 -9.52 -4.15
CA HIS A 116 -9.51 -9.10 -4.69
C HIS A 116 -9.50 -8.91 -6.22
N ALA A 117 -8.41 -8.37 -6.78
CA ALA A 117 -8.23 -8.25 -8.23
C ALA A 117 -8.17 -9.63 -8.89
N GLY A 118 -7.48 -10.60 -8.27
CA GLY A 118 -7.47 -12.00 -8.72
C GLY A 118 -8.86 -12.61 -8.77
N ALA A 119 -9.70 -12.37 -7.75
CA ALA A 119 -11.09 -12.83 -7.76
C ALA A 119 -11.93 -12.18 -8.88
N VAL A 120 -11.68 -10.91 -9.20
CA VAL A 120 -12.30 -10.24 -10.36
C VAL A 120 -11.82 -10.89 -11.66
N VAL A 121 -10.52 -11.11 -11.82
CA VAL A 121 -9.92 -11.79 -12.98
C VAL A 121 -10.52 -13.17 -13.20
N ASP A 122 -10.60 -14.00 -12.15
CA ASP A 122 -11.17 -15.35 -12.22
C ASP A 122 -12.63 -15.33 -12.70
N ALA A 123 -13.39 -14.29 -12.34
CA ALA A 123 -14.77 -14.13 -12.78
C ALA A 123 -14.86 -13.71 -14.26
N ILE A 124 -14.05 -12.74 -14.70
CA ILE A 124 -14.19 -12.10 -16.02
C ILE A 124 -13.40 -12.80 -17.13
N ALA A 125 -12.24 -13.40 -16.84
CA ALA A 125 -11.35 -13.96 -17.86
C ALA A 125 -12.00 -15.08 -18.70
N PRO A 126 -12.75 -16.03 -18.12
CA PRO A 126 -13.47 -17.05 -18.90
C PRO A 126 -14.58 -16.48 -19.79
N ARG A 127 -14.99 -15.23 -19.52
CA ARG A 127 -16.14 -14.55 -20.13
C ARG A 127 -15.75 -13.21 -20.76
N ALA A 128 -14.52 -13.11 -21.28
CA ALA A 128 -13.99 -11.85 -21.78
C ALA A 128 -14.87 -11.18 -22.86
N GLY A 129 -15.60 -11.99 -23.64
CA GLY A 129 -16.57 -11.51 -24.65
C GLY A 129 -17.85 -10.90 -24.09
N ASP A 130 -18.16 -11.07 -22.80
CA ASP A 130 -19.35 -10.52 -22.13
C ASP A 130 -19.17 -9.08 -21.65
N LEU A 131 -17.96 -8.52 -21.75
CA LEU A 131 -17.64 -7.14 -21.39
C LEU A 131 -16.91 -6.45 -22.55
N SER A 132 -15.63 -6.74 -22.68
CA SER A 132 -14.72 -6.28 -23.73
C SER A 132 -13.43 -7.06 -23.56
N ALA A 133 -13.00 -7.77 -24.61
CA ALA A 133 -11.77 -8.57 -24.55
C ALA A 133 -10.53 -7.70 -24.24
N GLU A 134 -10.52 -6.46 -24.72
CA GLU A 134 -9.44 -5.49 -24.45
C GLU A 134 -9.44 -5.04 -22.99
N SER A 135 -10.60 -4.66 -22.44
CA SER A 135 -10.70 -4.22 -21.05
C SER A 135 -10.36 -5.36 -20.09
N VAL A 136 -10.78 -6.59 -20.40
CA VAL A 136 -10.47 -7.77 -19.59
C VAL A 136 -8.97 -8.08 -19.64
N ALA A 137 -8.34 -8.02 -20.81
CA ALA A 137 -6.89 -8.19 -20.92
C ALA A 137 -6.11 -7.13 -20.13
N ALA A 138 -6.60 -5.88 -20.10
CA ALA A 138 -5.99 -4.82 -19.30
C ALA A 138 -6.09 -5.09 -17.79
N VAL A 139 -7.24 -5.58 -17.30
CA VAL A 139 -7.41 -5.99 -15.89
C VAL A 139 -6.47 -7.12 -15.53
N VAL A 140 -6.37 -8.16 -16.38
CA VAL A 140 -5.47 -9.29 -16.16
C VAL A 140 -4.03 -8.82 -16.06
N ALA A 141 -3.55 -8.02 -17.03
CA ALA A 141 -2.18 -7.52 -17.04
C ALA A 141 -1.88 -6.63 -15.81
N ALA A 142 -2.81 -5.78 -15.39
CA ALA A 142 -2.64 -4.93 -14.22
C ALA A 142 -2.60 -5.75 -12.92
N ALA A 143 -3.47 -6.75 -12.78
CA ALA A 143 -3.51 -7.64 -11.62
C ALA A 143 -2.23 -8.49 -11.52
N GLU A 144 -1.75 -9.05 -12.64
CA GLU A 144 -0.49 -9.79 -12.69
C GLU A 144 0.72 -8.92 -12.30
N GLN A 145 0.76 -7.67 -12.78
CA GLN A 145 1.81 -6.72 -12.42
C GLN A 145 1.79 -6.37 -10.93
N LEU A 146 0.59 -6.19 -10.35
CA LEU A 146 0.43 -5.95 -8.92
C LEU A 146 0.89 -7.17 -8.10
N GLU A 147 0.50 -8.38 -8.49
CA GLU A 147 0.90 -9.62 -7.81
C GLU A 147 2.43 -9.82 -7.88
N ALA A 148 3.04 -9.54 -9.03
CA ALA A 148 4.50 -9.60 -9.19
C ALA A 148 5.22 -8.63 -8.24
N LEU A 149 4.76 -7.38 -8.14
CA LEU A 149 5.34 -6.40 -7.22
C LEU A 149 5.16 -6.78 -5.75
N VAL A 150 4.00 -7.33 -5.39
CA VAL A 150 3.76 -7.84 -4.03
C VAL A 150 4.70 -9.02 -3.72
N ALA A 151 4.94 -9.91 -4.68
CA ALA A 151 5.82 -11.05 -4.52
C ALA A 151 7.31 -10.67 -4.40
N GLU A 152 7.75 -9.56 -5.03
CA GLU A 152 9.10 -9.02 -4.85
C GLU A 152 9.36 -8.56 -3.40
N GLY A 153 8.31 -8.13 -2.69
CA GLY A 153 8.38 -7.71 -1.30
C GLY A 153 9.06 -6.35 -1.09
N VAL A 154 9.33 -6.02 0.17
CA VAL A 154 9.94 -4.76 0.59
C VAL A 154 11.25 -5.02 1.35
N PRO A 155 12.15 -4.02 1.44
CA PRO A 155 13.37 -4.15 2.24
C PRO A 155 13.07 -4.54 3.67
N ALA A 156 13.88 -5.44 4.23
CA ALA A 156 13.79 -5.82 5.64
C ALA A 156 14.09 -4.63 6.56
N GLU A 157 13.50 -4.64 7.75
CA GLU A 157 13.73 -3.60 8.75
C GLU A 157 15.24 -3.45 9.04
N PRO A 158 15.82 -2.25 8.90
CA PRO A 158 17.24 -2.06 9.08
C PRO A 158 17.63 -2.06 10.56
N ALA A 159 18.83 -2.59 10.82
CA ALA A 159 19.53 -2.52 12.10
C ALA A 159 20.96 -2.04 11.88
N THR A 160 21.56 -1.49 12.93
CA THR A 160 22.99 -1.12 12.96
C THR A 160 23.70 -1.78 14.14
N ALA A 161 24.99 -2.07 13.94
CA ALA A 161 25.89 -2.57 15.00
C ALA A 161 26.83 -1.47 15.52
N LEU A 162 26.67 -0.23 15.07
CA LEU A 162 27.48 0.90 15.51
C LEU A 162 26.93 1.47 16.82
N ALA A 163 27.41 0.93 17.94
CA ALA A 163 27.17 1.46 19.28
C ALA A 163 28.42 2.17 19.82
N ASP A 164 28.22 3.04 20.81
CA ASP A 164 29.27 3.69 21.61
C ASP A 164 30.32 4.43 20.75
N LEU A 165 29.89 5.03 19.63
CA LEU A 165 30.77 5.72 18.70
C LEU A 165 31.65 6.81 19.36
N PRO A 166 31.17 7.62 20.32
CA PRO A 166 32.02 8.59 21.02
C PRO A 166 33.30 7.98 21.59
N GLU A 167 33.20 6.81 22.23
CA GLU A 167 34.36 6.17 22.85
C GLU A 167 35.16 5.31 21.88
N ARG A 168 34.53 4.78 20.83
CA ARG A 168 35.24 4.12 19.73
C ARG A 168 36.11 5.10 18.95
N TYR A 169 35.67 6.35 18.76
CA TYR A 169 36.48 7.41 18.13
C TYR A 169 37.71 7.76 18.96
N VAL A 170 37.58 7.84 20.29
CA VAL A 170 38.72 8.06 21.20
C VAL A 170 39.70 6.88 21.19
N ALA A 171 39.18 5.65 21.13
CA ALA A 171 39.98 4.43 21.18
C ALA A 171 40.62 4.03 19.84
N ALA A 172 40.15 4.60 18.71
CA ALA A 172 40.54 4.15 17.37
C ALA A 172 42.03 4.35 17.05
N GLY A 173 42.67 5.36 17.63
CA GLY A 173 44.08 5.66 17.35
C GLY A 173 44.35 5.81 15.85
N ASP A 174 45.28 5.00 15.32
CA ASP A 174 45.62 4.98 13.89
C ASP A 174 44.49 4.44 12.99
N GLY A 175 43.47 3.78 13.56
CA GLY A 175 42.31 3.25 12.84
C GLY A 175 41.11 4.21 12.74
N LEU A 176 41.30 5.50 13.09
CA LEU A 176 40.23 6.48 13.11
C LEU A 176 39.61 6.73 11.73
N ASP A 177 40.43 6.79 10.68
CA ASP A 177 39.94 7.03 9.31
C ASP A 177 39.13 5.83 8.78
N ASP A 178 39.54 4.61 9.13
CA ASP A 178 38.76 3.39 8.84
C ASP A 178 37.40 3.42 9.57
N LEU A 179 37.37 3.88 10.82
CA LEU A 179 36.12 4.01 11.58
C LEU A 179 35.19 5.05 10.95
N ARG A 180 35.72 6.21 10.57
CA ARG A 180 34.97 7.26 9.85
C ARG A 180 34.39 6.73 8.54
N ALA A 181 35.20 6.01 7.75
CA ALA A 181 34.75 5.40 6.51
C ALA A 181 33.62 4.38 6.75
N ARG A 182 33.70 3.57 7.81
CA ARG A 182 32.63 2.63 8.18
C ARG A 182 31.35 3.33 8.62
N VAL A 183 31.45 4.41 9.39
CA VAL A 183 30.29 5.23 9.78
C VAL A 183 29.63 5.83 8.54
N ALA A 184 30.40 6.46 7.65
CA ALA A 184 29.89 7.04 6.42
C ALA A 184 29.20 5.98 5.53
N ALA A 185 29.83 4.82 5.34
CA ALA A 185 29.25 3.73 4.58
C ALA A 185 27.96 3.17 5.20
N GLU A 186 27.84 3.19 6.53
CA GLU A 186 26.62 2.78 7.23
C GLU A 186 25.49 3.80 7.05
N VAL A 187 25.79 5.10 7.15
CA VAL A 187 24.82 6.17 6.83
C VAL A 187 24.35 6.03 5.39
N ASP A 188 25.27 5.93 4.42
CA ASP A 188 24.94 5.74 3.00
C ASP A 188 24.09 4.48 2.75
N ARG A 189 24.33 3.40 3.52
CA ARG A 189 23.54 2.17 3.42
C ARG A 189 22.11 2.38 3.92
N LEU A 190 21.95 3.06 5.06
CA LEU A 190 20.64 3.34 5.64
C LEU A 190 19.84 4.29 4.75
N GLU A 191 20.46 5.33 4.20
CA GLU A 191 19.83 6.26 3.26
C GLU A 191 19.38 5.54 1.97
N ARG A 192 20.21 4.67 1.40
CA ARG A 192 19.81 3.83 0.26
C ARG A 192 18.65 2.88 0.59
N THR A 193 18.63 2.35 1.81
CA THR A 193 17.52 1.48 2.27
C THR A 193 16.22 2.27 2.37
N ALA A 194 16.26 3.48 2.92
CA ALA A 194 15.11 4.37 3.00
C ALA A 194 14.59 4.73 1.60
N ALA A 195 15.48 5.15 0.70
CA ALA A 195 15.12 5.53 -0.67
C ALA A 195 14.50 4.35 -1.45
N GLU A 196 15.05 3.15 -1.27
CA GLU A 196 14.49 1.93 -1.86
C GLU A 196 13.11 1.62 -1.30
N ALA A 197 12.90 1.72 0.00
CA ALA A 197 11.60 1.48 0.63
C ALA A 197 10.54 2.48 0.12
N THR A 198 10.85 3.78 0.06
CA THR A 198 9.96 4.80 -0.50
C THR A 198 9.67 4.57 -1.99
N ARG A 199 10.67 4.14 -2.78
CA ARG A 199 10.46 3.75 -4.18
C ARG A 199 9.46 2.60 -4.28
N ARG A 200 9.62 1.57 -3.46
CA ARG A 200 8.72 0.40 -3.43
C ARG A 200 7.30 0.76 -3.02
N GLU A 201 7.15 1.62 -2.03
CA GLU A 201 5.85 2.15 -1.63
C GLU A 201 5.15 2.85 -2.82
N GLY A 202 5.86 3.71 -3.54
CA GLY A 202 5.34 4.39 -4.73
C GLY A 202 4.98 3.44 -5.88
N GLU A 203 5.78 2.41 -6.14
CA GLU A 203 5.49 1.39 -7.15
C GLU A 203 4.22 0.59 -6.83
N LEU A 204 4.06 0.19 -5.57
CA LEU A 204 2.86 -0.52 -5.11
C LEU A 204 1.62 0.37 -5.24
N ALA A 205 1.70 1.63 -4.82
CA ALA A 205 0.60 2.58 -4.93
C ALA A 205 0.19 2.82 -6.40
N ALA A 206 1.18 2.99 -7.29
CA ALA A 206 0.93 3.15 -8.72
C ALA A 206 0.29 1.91 -9.35
N ALA A 207 0.74 0.70 -8.97
CA ALA A 207 0.18 -0.54 -9.45
C ALA A 207 -1.26 -0.77 -8.97
N VAL A 208 -1.57 -0.43 -7.70
CA VAL A 208 -2.93 -0.46 -7.16
C VAL A 208 -3.84 0.50 -7.94
N ALA A 209 -3.39 1.73 -8.20
CA ALA A 209 -4.15 2.71 -8.97
C ALA A 209 -4.38 2.24 -10.43
N ALA A 210 -3.36 1.69 -11.08
CA ALA A 210 -3.49 1.14 -12.43
C ALA A 210 -4.49 -0.04 -12.48
N THR A 211 -4.47 -0.91 -11.47
CA THR A 211 -5.42 -2.01 -11.35
C THR A 211 -6.84 -1.48 -11.14
N SER A 212 -7.01 -0.48 -10.27
CA SER A 212 -8.31 0.17 -10.03
C SER A 212 -8.86 0.78 -11.32
N SER A 213 -8.06 1.56 -12.04
CA SER A 213 -8.44 2.15 -13.33
C SER A 213 -8.84 1.10 -14.37
N ALA A 214 -8.07 0.01 -14.49
CA ALA A 214 -8.41 -1.08 -15.41
C ALA A 214 -9.74 -1.75 -15.05
N VAL A 215 -9.98 -1.99 -13.75
CA VAL A 215 -11.24 -2.56 -13.24
C VAL A 215 -12.42 -1.60 -13.50
N GLY A 216 -12.22 -0.30 -13.28
CA GLY A 216 -13.22 0.72 -13.61
C GLY A 216 -13.57 0.74 -15.10
N ALA A 217 -12.57 0.69 -15.98
CA ALA A 217 -12.79 0.60 -17.43
C ALA A 217 -13.58 -0.66 -17.83
N ALA A 218 -13.27 -1.81 -17.22
CA ALA A 218 -14.04 -3.04 -17.44
C ALA A 218 -15.49 -2.93 -16.92
N ALA A 219 -15.70 -2.24 -15.79
CA ALA A 219 -17.03 -1.99 -15.24
C ALA A 219 -17.86 -1.07 -16.16
N GLN A 220 -17.25 -0.05 -16.76
CA GLN A 220 -17.93 0.83 -17.72
C GLN A 220 -18.26 0.14 -19.05
N ALA A 221 -17.49 -0.88 -19.45
CA ALA A 221 -17.80 -1.69 -20.62
C ALA A 221 -19.10 -2.53 -20.45
N ALA A 222 -19.54 -2.76 -19.21
CA ALA A 222 -20.73 -3.57 -18.92
C ALA A 222 -22.03 -2.98 -19.49
N GLY A 223 -22.14 -1.65 -19.56
CA GLY A 223 -23.31 -0.96 -20.12
C GLY A 223 -23.53 -1.31 -21.59
N PRO A 224 -22.62 -0.93 -22.50
CA PRO A 224 -22.69 -1.29 -23.92
C PRO A 224 -22.80 -2.80 -24.17
N ALA A 225 -22.07 -3.62 -23.39
CA ALA A 225 -22.14 -5.07 -23.51
C ALA A 225 -23.52 -5.63 -23.12
N SER A 226 -24.15 -5.07 -22.08
CA SER A 226 -25.51 -5.46 -21.69
C SER A 226 -26.56 -5.09 -22.74
N GLU A 227 -26.43 -3.92 -23.38
CA GLU A 227 -27.32 -3.50 -24.46
C GLU A 227 -27.20 -4.43 -25.67
N ALA A 228 -25.96 -4.77 -26.06
CA ALA A 228 -25.70 -5.73 -27.14
C ALA A 228 -26.27 -7.12 -26.81
N LEU A 229 -26.12 -7.58 -25.57
CA LEU A 229 -26.67 -8.86 -25.13
C LEU A 229 -28.20 -8.85 -25.18
N LEU A 230 -28.84 -7.79 -24.66
CA LEU A 230 -30.31 -7.65 -24.67
C LEU A 230 -30.89 -7.58 -26.08
N ALA A 231 -30.13 -7.04 -27.05
CA ALA A 231 -30.49 -7.05 -28.47
C ALA A 231 -30.36 -8.45 -29.07
N ALA A 232 -29.36 -9.24 -28.65
CA ALA A 232 -29.17 -10.62 -29.07
C ALA A 232 -30.14 -11.61 -28.40
N THR A 233 -30.77 -11.24 -27.28
CA THR A 233 -31.73 -12.06 -26.53
C THR A 233 -33.12 -11.42 -26.47
N PRO A 234 -33.82 -11.22 -27.61
CA PRO A 234 -35.09 -10.49 -27.65
C PRO A 234 -36.24 -11.21 -26.95
N GLU A 235 -36.20 -12.54 -26.86
CA GLU A 235 -37.27 -13.34 -26.22
C GLU A 235 -37.05 -13.53 -24.70
N ALA A 236 -35.98 -12.98 -24.12
CA ALA A 236 -35.80 -12.99 -22.67
C ALA A 236 -36.91 -12.17 -21.97
N GLY A 237 -37.49 -12.70 -20.89
CA GLY A 237 -38.56 -12.04 -20.16
C GLY A 237 -38.14 -10.72 -19.48
N ASP A 238 -39.11 -9.82 -19.27
CA ASP A 238 -38.87 -8.46 -18.76
C ASP A 238 -38.14 -8.41 -17.42
N ASP A 239 -38.43 -9.34 -16.50
CA ASP A 239 -37.75 -9.42 -15.19
C ASP A 239 -36.25 -9.69 -15.33
N VAL A 240 -35.87 -10.59 -16.24
CA VAL A 240 -34.46 -10.94 -16.49
C VAL A 240 -33.75 -9.79 -17.19
N ARG A 241 -34.44 -9.11 -18.13
CA ARG A 241 -33.94 -7.91 -18.79
C ARG A 241 -33.69 -6.79 -17.78
N ALA A 242 -34.62 -6.58 -16.84
CA ALA A 242 -34.49 -5.60 -15.77
C ALA A 242 -33.35 -5.95 -14.80
N GLN A 243 -33.18 -7.24 -14.46
CA GLN A 243 -32.09 -7.70 -13.61
C GLN A 243 -30.71 -7.45 -14.24
N LEU A 244 -30.56 -7.74 -15.55
CA LEU A 244 -29.32 -7.46 -16.27
C LEU A 244 -29.02 -5.97 -16.33
N ALA A 245 -30.02 -5.14 -16.64
CA ALA A 245 -29.86 -3.68 -16.66
C ALA A 245 -29.48 -3.13 -15.27
N ALA A 246 -30.09 -3.64 -14.20
CA ALA A 246 -29.75 -3.26 -12.83
C ALA A 246 -28.33 -3.67 -12.45
N ALA A 247 -27.87 -4.87 -12.84
CA ALA A 247 -26.52 -5.32 -12.57
C ALA A 247 -25.47 -4.52 -13.37
N ALA A 248 -25.76 -4.16 -14.62
CA ALA A 248 -24.91 -3.29 -15.42
C ALA A 248 -24.80 -1.88 -14.81
N ALA A 249 -25.92 -1.33 -14.33
CA ALA A 249 -25.94 -0.05 -13.63
C ALA A 249 -25.15 -0.09 -12.30
N ALA A 250 -25.22 -1.22 -11.58
CA ALA A 250 -24.44 -1.41 -10.36
C ALA A 250 -22.92 -1.45 -10.63
N LEU A 251 -22.49 -2.07 -11.74
CA LEU A 251 -21.10 -2.00 -12.19
C LEU A 251 -20.70 -0.58 -12.57
N ALA A 252 -21.52 0.12 -13.36
CA ALA A 252 -21.22 1.50 -13.75
C ALA A 252 -21.12 2.45 -12.54
N ALA A 253 -21.89 2.19 -11.48
CA ALA A 253 -21.87 2.94 -10.23
C ALA A 253 -20.57 2.78 -9.41
N LEU A 254 -19.71 1.80 -9.75
CA LEU A 254 -18.38 1.66 -9.16
C LEU A 254 -17.44 2.82 -9.54
N GLY A 255 -17.68 3.49 -10.67
CA GLY A 255 -16.88 4.62 -11.14
C GLY A 255 -15.65 4.23 -11.97
N GLU A 256 -14.76 5.21 -12.22
CA GLU A 256 -13.55 5.04 -13.03
C GLU A 256 -12.39 4.43 -12.24
N GLU A 257 -12.31 4.70 -10.94
CA GLU A 257 -11.27 4.20 -10.04
C GLU A 257 -11.92 3.57 -8.79
N PRO A 258 -12.56 2.40 -8.93
CA PRO A 258 -13.21 1.74 -7.81
C PRO A 258 -12.19 1.21 -6.79
N THR A 259 -12.59 1.24 -5.51
CA THR A 259 -11.91 0.44 -4.49
C THR A 259 -12.05 -1.04 -4.84
N ILE A 260 -10.93 -1.74 -4.97
CA ILE A 260 -10.94 -3.16 -5.31
C ILE A 260 -11.09 -3.97 -4.00
N ASP A 261 -12.32 -4.35 -3.71
CA ASP A 261 -12.69 -5.13 -2.53
C ASP A 261 -13.71 -6.23 -2.86
N VAL A 262 -14.27 -6.84 -1.81
CA VAL A 262 -15.32 -7.86 -1.94
C VAL A 262 -16.54 -7.34 -2.71
N THR A 263 -16.96 -6.08 -2.51
CA THR A 263 -18.15 -5.52 -3.17
C THR A 263 -17.94 -5.40 -4.68
N THR A 264 -16.74 -5.00 -5.11
CA THR A 264 -16.35 -4.96 -6.51
C THR A 264 -16.41 -6.35 -7.15
N SER A 265 -15.82 -7.36 -6.51
CA SER A 265 -15.89 -8.75 -7.01
C SER A 265 -17.32 -9.31 -7.10
N GLN A 266 -18.18 -8.96 -6.13
CA GLN A 266 -19.59 -9.35 -6.11
C GLN A 266 -20.39 -8.68 -7.22
N ALA A 267 -20.10 -7.41 -7.54
CA ALA A 267 -20.75 -6.68 -8.62
C ALA A 267 -20.47 -7.32 -9.98
N PHE A 268 -19.19 -7.66 -10.26
CA PHE A 268 -18.82 -8.40 -11.49
C PHE A 268 -19.50 -9.77 -11.56
N THR A 269 -19.50 -10.51 -10.45
CA THR A 269 -20.16 -11.82 -10.38
C THR A 269 -21.68 -11.71 -10.64
N ALA A 270 -22.34 -10.72 -10.05
CA ALA A 270 -23.77 -10.49 -10.22
C ALA A 270 -24.11 -10.14 -11.67
N TYR A 271 -23.32 -9.29 -12.32
CA TYR A 271 -23.47 -8.96 -13.73
C TYR A 271 -23.36 -10.19 -14.63
N LEU A 272 -22.29 -10.98 -14.48
CA LEU A 272 -22.05 -12.16 -15.31
C LEU A 272 -23.14 -13.22 -15.11
N ASN A 273 -23.64 -13.39 -13.88
CA ASN A 273 -24.76 -14.28 -13.60
C ASN A 273 -26.07 -13.79 -14.24
N ALA A 274 -26.31 -12.48 -14.26
CA ALA A 274 -27.47 -11.90 -14.92
C ALA A 274 -27.39 -12.05 -16.45
N ALA A 275 -26.19 -11.90 -17.03
CA ALA A 275 -25.95 -12.16 -18.46
C ALA A 275 -26.24 -13.63 -18.82
N ASP A 276 -25.79 -14.57 -18.00
CA ASP A 276 -26.10 -15.99 -18.17
C ASP A 276 -27.59 -16.31 -18.00
N ALA A 277 -28.28 -15.62 -17.08
CA ALA A 277 -29.72 -15.75 -16.91
C ALA A 277 -30.48 -15.25 -18.16
N ALA A 278 -30.06 -14.12 -18.75
CA ALA A 278 -30.65 -13.58 -19.97
C ALA A 278 -30.53 -14.55 -21.16
N ARG A 279 -29.33 -15.13 -21.36
CA ARG A 279 -29.10 -16.14 -22.41
C ARG A 279 -29.97 -17.38 -22.22
N ARG A 280 -30.03 -17.92 -21.00
CA ARG A 280 -30.85 -19.10 -20.69
C ARG A 280 -32.34 -18.82 -20.88
N ALA A 281 -32.84 -17.70 -20.36
CA ALA A 281 -34.24 -17.32 -20.50
C ALA A 281 -34.65 -17.16 -21.97
N HIS A 282 -33.77 -16.59 -22.80
CA HIS A 282 -34.01 -16.51 -24.24
C HIS A 282 -34.06 -17.89 -24.91
N ALA A 283 -33.09 -18.77 -24.61
CA ALA A 283 -33.07 -20.12 -25.17
C ALA A 283 -34.32 -20.93 -24.77
N ASP A 284 -34.75 -20.82 -23.50
CA ASP A 284 -35.95 -21.47 -22.99
C ASP A 284 -37.23 -20.94 -23.67
N ALA A 285 -37.31 -19.62 -23.88
CA ALA A 285 -38.42 -18.99 -24.59
C ALA A 285 -38.52 -19.43 -26.06
N VAL A 286 -37.37 -19.47 -26.77
CA VAL A 286 -37.30 -19.96 -28.15
C VAL A 286 -37.75 -21.42 -28.23
N ALA A 287 -37.25 -22.26 -27.32
CA ALA A 287 -37.62 -23.67 -27.27
C ALA A 287 -39.12 -23.88 -26.98
N ALA A 288 -39.70 -23.07 -26.09
CA ALA A 288 -41.12 -23.09 -25.79
C ALA A 288 -41.97 -22.65 -27.01
N ARG A 289 -41.53 -21.63 -27.73
CA ARG A 289 -42.18 -21.18 -28.98
C ARG A 289 -42.15 -22.25 -30.05
N GLU A 290 -40.99 -22.86 -30.31
CA GLU A 290 -40.86 -23.95 -31.28
C GLU A 290 -41.66 -25.20 -30.88
N ALA A 291 -41.80 -25.48 -29.58
CA ALA A 291 -42.68 -26.55 -29.10
C ALA A 291 -44.17 -26.24 -29.34
N ALA A 292 -44.59 -25.00 -29.08
CA ALA A 292 -45.96 -24.55 -29.32
C ALA A 292 -46.32 -24.55 -30.82
N GLU A 293 -45.41 -24.10 -31.69
CA GLU A 293 -45.58 -24.13 -33.14
C GLU A 293 -45.73 -25.57 -33.67
N ARG A 294 -44.96 -26.52 -33.13
CA ARG A 294 -45.08 -27.95 -33.48
C ARG A 294 -46.43 -28.53 -33.05
N LEU A 295 -46.87 -28.29 -31.81
CA LEU A 295 -48.17 -28.74 -31.32
C LEU A 295 -49.32 -28.16 -32.16
N ALA A 296 -49.26 -26.87 -32.49
CA ALA A 296 -50.25 -26.23 -33.35
C ALA A 296 -50.29 -26.83 -34.76
N ALA A 297 -49.13 -27.17 -35.32
CA ALA A 297 -49.03 -27.85 -36.62
C ALA A 297 -49.61 -29.28 -36.58
N GLU A 298 -49.35 -30.03 -35.52
CA GLU A 298 -49.91 -31.37 -35.30
C GLU A 298 -51.44 -31.33 -35.15
N GLU A 299 -51.97 -30.38 -34.39
CA GLU A 299 -53.43 -30.17 -34.24
C GLU A 299 -54.10 -29.72 -35.54
N ALA A 300 -53.42 -28.89 -36.35
CA ALA A 300 -53.91 -28.50 -37.66
C ALA A 300 -53.94 -29.70 -38.63
N ALA A 301 -52.90 -30.53 -38.63
CA ALA A 301 -52.84 -31.74 -39.43
C ALA A 301 -53.91 -32.77 -39.01
N ALA A 302 -54.16 -32.92 -37.70
CA ALA A 302 -55.22 -33.78 -37.17
C ALA A 302 -56.61 -33.30 -37.63
N ARG A 303 -56.88 -31.99 -37.55
CA ARG A 303 -58.15 -31.41 -38.03
C ARG A 303 -58.35 -31.59 -39.53
N ALA A 304 -57.30 -31.36 -40.33
CA ALA A 304 -57.35 -31.57 -41.78
C ALA A 304 -57.60 -33.04 -42.14
N ALA A 305 -56.97 -33.98 -41.42
CA ALA A 305 -57.20 -35.41 -41.62
C ALA A 305 -58.63 -35.83 -41.27
N GLU A 306 -59.21 -35.29 -40.19
CA GLU A 306 -60.61 -35.53 -39.84
C GLU A 306 -61.58 -34.97 -40.89
N GLU A 307 -61.33 -33.77 -41.41
CA GLU A 307 -62.16 -33.17 -42.46
C GLU A 307 -62.10 -33.99 -43.76
N ALA A 308 -60.92 -34.41 -44.19
CA ALA A 308 -60.74 -35.28 -45.34
C ALA A 308 -61.46 -36.64 -45.15
N ALA A 309 -61.42 -37.21 -43.94
CA ALA A 309 -62.15 -38.44 -43.63
C ALA A 309 -63.68 -38.23 -43.72
N ARG A 310 -64.21 -37.11 -43.20
CA ARG A 310 -65.64 -36.76 -43.30
C ARG A 310 -66.08 -36.54 -44.75
N GLU A 311 -65.23 -35.93 -45.58
CA GLU A 311 -65.51 -35.72 -47.01
C GLU A 311 -65.52 -37.06 -47.78
N ALA A 312 -64.53 -37.91 -47.54
CA ALA A 312 -64.50 -39.26 -48.12
C ALA A 312 -65.71 -40.12 -47.72
N GLU A 313 -66.24 -39.94 -46.51
CA GLU A 313 -67.48 -40.60 -46.07
C GLU A 313 -68.74 -40.03 -46.74
N ARG A 314 -68.79 -38.71 -46.99
CA ARG A 314 -69.87 -38.09 -47.78
C ARG A 314 -69.89 -38.60 -49.22
N ASP A 315 -68.73 -38.75 -49.85
CA ASP A 315 -68.63 -39.25 -51.22
C ASP A 315 -68.99 -40.74 -51.36
N ARG A 316 -68.83 -41.52 -50.27
CA ARG A 316 -69.30 -42.91 -50.22
C ARG A 316 -70.81 -43.06 -49.99
N ARG A 317 -71.51 -42.02 -49.53
CA ARG A 317 -72.98 -42.09 -49.44
C ARG A 317 -73.58 -42.06 -50.85
N PRO A 318 -74.45 -43.01 -51.23
CA PRO A 318 -75.06 -43.01 -52.55
C PRO A 318 -75.87 -41.73 -52.75
N ARG A 319 -75.58 -40.97 -53.81
CA ARG A 319 -76.40 -39.83 -54.22
C ARG A 319 -77.80 -40.34 -54.56
N GLY A 320 -78.74 -40.13 -53.65
CA GLY A 320 -80.16 -40.38 -53.90
C GLY A 320 -80.61 -39.59 -55.13
N TRP A 321 -81.09 -40.33 -56.12
CA TRP A 321 -81.55 -39.90 -57.44
C TRP A 321 -82.52 -38.70 -57.44
N PRO A 322 -82.41 -37.78 -58.42
CA PRO A 322 -83.51 -36.90 -58.80
C PRO A 322 -84.43 -37.63 -59.82
N TRP A 323 -85.74 -37.46 -59.65
CA TRP A 323 -86.87 -37.95 -60.46
C TRP A 323 -87.49 -39.30 -60.07
N GLY A 324 -88.78 -39.21 -59.75
CA GLY A 324 -89.69 -40.33 -59.52
C GLY A 324 -91.05 -39.81 -59.12
N ASP A 325 -91.73 -39.12 -60.04
CA ASP A 325 -93.17 -38.83 -59.95
C ASP A 325 -93.94 -40.12 -59.65
N GLY A 326 -94.63 -40.15 -58.51
CA GLY A 326 -95.57 -41.20 -58.11
C GLY A 326 -97.00 -40.64 -58.03
N PRO A 327 -98.02 -41.41 -58.42
CA PRO A 327 -99.18 -40.87 -59.13
C PRO A 327 -100.20 -40.16 -58.24
N ARG A 328 -100.81 -39.11 -58.82
CA ARG A 328 -102.06 -38.50 -58.34
C ARG A 328 -103.10 -39.59 -58.06
N ARG A 329 -103.58 -39.68 -56.81
CA ARG A 329 -104.86 -40.30 -56.46
C ARG A 329 -105.69 -39.33 -55.64
N ARG A 330 -106.68 -38.74 -56.30
CA ARG A 330 -108.07 -38.51 -55.84
C ARG A 330 -108.96 -38.51 -57.10
N PRO A 331 -110.24 -38.88 -57.02
CA PRO A 331 -111.06 -39.16 -55.84
C PRO A 331 -111.22 -40.65 -55.52
#